data_AF-A0A497KFU1-F1
#
_entry.id   AF-A0A497KFU1-F1
#
_cell.length_a   1.000
_cell.length_b   1.000
_cell.length_c   1.000
_cell.angle_alpha   90.00
_cell.angle_beta   90.00
_cell.angle_gamma   90.00
#
_symmetry.space_group_name_H-M   'P 1'
#
loop_
_entity.id
_entity.type
_entity.pdbx_description
1 polymer ?
#
loop_
_entity_poly.entity_id
_entity_poly.type
_entity_poly.pdbx_seq_one_letter_code
_entity_poly.pdbx_strand_id
1 'polypeptide(L)' 'MIVPVRCFSCGKVIGDKWEDFNRRVEIGEKPSEVLDDIGVTRYCCRRMLLSHVEILDEVLRFHEDREVPDLRGGN' A
#
# COMPACT_ATOMS: atom_id res chain seq x y z
N MET A 1 -2.16 -0.41 -7.10
CA MET A 1 -2.55 0.99 -6.85
C MET A 1 -2.36 1.28 -5.37
N ILE A 2 -2.17 2.55 -4.98
CA ILE A 2 -1.87 2.97 -3.59
C ILE A 2 -2.99 2.57 -2.62
N VAL A 3 -2.64 2.32 -1.36
CA VAL A 3 -3.58 2.08 -0.25
C VAL A 3 -4.60 3.22 -0.12
N PRO A 4 -5.88 2.94 0.15
CA PRO A 4 -6.85 4.01 0.36
C PRO A 4 -6.50 4.85 1.60
N VAL A 5 -6.52 6.17 1.44
CA VAL A 5 -6.26 7.14 2.53
C VAL A 5 -7.20 6.91 3.72
N ARG A 6 -8.47 6.59 3.45
CA ARG A 6 -9.51 6.32 4.45
C ARG A 6 -10.22 5.01 4.13
N CYS A 7 -10.72 4.34 5.17
CA CYS A 7 -11.55 3.15 5.01
C CYS A 7 -12.89 3.48 4.32
N PHE A 8 -13.25 2.70 3.30
CA PHE A 8 -14.48 2.87 2.52
C PHE A 8 -15.78 2.73 3.32
N SER A 9 -15.76 2.05 4.47
CA SER A 9 -16.96 1.87 5.30
C SER A 9 -16.98 2.81 6.50
N CYS A 10 -15.86 2.90 7.23
CA CYS A 10 -15.80 3.58 8.52
C CYS A 10 -15.28 5.03 8.44
N GLY A 11 -14.70 5.43 7.30
CA GLY A 11 -14.12 6.77 7.08
C GLY A 11 -12.87 7.10 7.93
N LYS A 12 -12.42 6.18 8.79
CA LYS A 12 -11.18 6.33 9.59
C LYS A 12 -9.98 6.36 8.65
N VAL A 13 -8.98 7.17 9.00
CA VAL A 13 -7.68 7.21 8.30
C VAL A 13 -6.99 5.85 8.46
N ILE A 14 -6.48 5.33 7.34
CA ILE A 14 -5.81 4.02 7.24
C ILE A 14 -4.51 4.11 6.45
N GLY A 15 -4.39 5.06 5.50
CA GLY A 15 -3.20 5.17 4.65
C GLY A 15 -1.90 5.40 5.42
N ASP A 16 -1.96 6.03 6.60
CA ASP A 16 -0.82 6.26 7.50
C ASP A 16 -0.24 4.98 8.10
N LYS A 17 -0.97 3.86 8.05
CA LYS A 17 -0.60 2.60 8.74
C LYS A 17 -0.07 1.52 7.81
N TRP A 18 -0.15 1.72 6.50
CA TRP A 18 0.20 0.71 5.52
C TRP A 18 1.67 0.30 5.58
N GLU A 19 2.59 1.28 5.62
CA GLU A 19 4.03 1.01 5.60
C GLU A 19 4.50 0.20 6.82
N ASP A 20 3.97 0.51 8.01
CA ASP A 20 4.28 -0.22 9.25
C ASP A 20 3.68 -1.65 9.21
N PHE A 21 2.42 -1.77 8.75
CA PHE A 21 1.78 -3.07 8.58
C PHE A 21 2.53 -3.97 7.59
N ASN A 22 2.84 -3.46 6.39
CA ASN A 22 3.49 -4.25 5.34
C ASN A 22 4.89 -4.70 5.77
N ARG A 23 5.69 -3.79 6.33
CA ARG A 23 7.05 -4.11 6.81
C ARG A 23 7.05 -5.22 7.86
N ARG A 24 6.16 -5.17 8.85
CA ARG A 24 6.10 -6.20 9.91
C ARG A 24 5.63 -7.55 9.38
N VAL A 25 4.65 -7.54 8.47
CA VAL A 25 4.16 -8.76 7.83
C VAL A 25 5.25 -9.38 6.93
N GLU A 26 6.04 -8.57 6.22
CA GLU A 26 7.19 -9.03 5.42
C GLU A 26 8.30 -9.66 6.27
N ILE A 27 8.51 -9.17 7.50
CA ILE A 27 9.46 -9.76 8.46
C ILE A 27 8.95 -11.11 9.03
N GLY A 28 7.67 -11.43 8.82
CA GLY A 28 7.05 -12.69 9.22
C GLY A 28 6.19 -12.61 10.48
N GLU A 29 5.88 -11.41 10.98
CA GLU A 29 4.90 -11.24 12.05
C GLU A 29 3.50 -11.61 11.57
N LYS A 30 2.66 -12.13 12.47
CA LYS A 30 1.29 -12.50 12.12
C LYS A 30 0.47 -11.24 11.84
N PRO A 31 -0.24 -11.15 10.69
CA PRO A 31 -1.03 -9.98 10.34
C PRO A 31 -2.07 -9.58 11.38
N SER A 32 -2.65 -10.55 12.11
CA SER A 32 -3.63 -10.25 13.17
C SER A 32 -3.02 -9.48 14.34
N GLU A 33 -1.85 -9.92 14.81
CA GLU A 33 -1.14 -9.31 15.95
C GLU A 33 -0.67 -7.91 15.57
N VAL A 34 -0.12 -7.76 14.36
CA VAL A 34 0.28 -6.44 13.83
C VAL A 34 -0.90 -5.48 13.81
N LEU A 35 -2.07 -5.90 13.29
CA LEU A 35 -3.27 -5.06 13.22
C LEU A 35 -3.78 -4.61 14.60
N ASP A 36 -3.62 -5.46 15.61
CA ASP A 36 -3.96 -5.16 16.99
C ASP A 36 -3.00 -4.11 17.56
N ASP A 37 -1.70 -4.28 17.35
CA ASP A 37 -0.64 -3.36 17.80
C ASP A 37 -0.75 -1.96 17.18
N ILE A 38 -1.07 -1.87 15.88
CA ILE A 38 -1.28 -0.57 15.20
C ILE A 38 -2.66 0.05 15.50
N GLY A 39 -3.46 -0.55 16.39
CA GLY A 39 -4.74 0.00 16.85
C GLY A 39 -5.85 0.01 15.79
N VAL A 40 -5.84 -0.96 14.87
CA VAL A 40 -6.91 -1.15 13.87
C VAL A 40 -7.87 -2.21 14.36
N THR A 41 -8.86 -1.84 15.17
CA THR A 41 -9.78 -2.80 15.81
C THR A 41 -10.93 -3.25 14.90
N ARG A 42 -11.59 -2.31 14.22
CA ARG A 42 -12.79 -2.58 13.41
C ARG A 42 -12.47 -3.40 12.15
N TYR A 43 -13.21 -4.49 11.94
CA TYR A 43 -13.04 -5.39 10.79
C TYR A 43 -13.08 -4.68 9.43
N CYS A 44 -13.95 -3.67 9.29
CA CYS A 44 -14.12 -2.92 8.05
C CYS A 44 -12.88 -2.08 7.72
N CYS A 45 -12.15 -1.61 8.73
CA CYS A 45 -10.90 -0.89 8.53
C CYS A 45 -9.72 -1.90 8.40
N ARG A 46 -9.75 -3.08 9.06
CA ARG A 46 -8.77 -4.17 8.88
C ARG A 46 -8.72 -4.72 7.45
N ARG A 47 -9.90 -4.94 6.84
CA ARG A 47 -9.99 -5.48 5.46
C ARG A 47 -9.28 -4.59 4.42
N MET A 48 -9.15 -3.29 4.71
CA MET A 48 -8.46 -2.35 3.83
C MET A 48 -6.96 -2.63 3.75
N LEU A 49 -6.36 -3.14 4.83
CA LEU A 49 -4.93 -3.49 4.88
C LEU A 49 -4.73 -4.95 4.44
N LEU A 50 -5.56 -5.87 4.93
CA LEU A 50 -5.43 -7.32 4.64
C LEU A 50 -5.60 -7.68 3.17
N SER A 51 -6.47 -6.96 2.45
CA SER A 51 -6.77 -7.25 1.04
C SER A 51 -6.13 -6.24 0.08
N HIS A 52 -5.21 -5.42 0.55
CA HIS A 52 -4.52 -4.46 -0.29
C HIS A 52 -3.46 -5.16 -1.15
N VAL A 53 -3.33 -4.74 -2.41
CA VAL A 53 -2.29 -5.20 -3.33
C VAL A 53 -1.70 -3.98 -4.03
N GLU A 54 -0.40 -3.76 -3.85
CA GLU A 54 0.34 -2.65 -4.44
C GLU A 54 0.75 -2.93 -5.88
N ILE A 55 -0.21 -2.75 -6.80
CA ILE A 55 0.03 -2.88 -8.26
C ILE A 55 0.66 -1.59 -8.85
N LEU A 56 1.03 -0.58 -8.03
CA LEU A 56 1.49 0.71 -8.58
C LEU A 56 2.82 0.54 -9.34
N ASP A 57 3.76 -0.19 -8.75
CA ASP A 57 5.09 -0.39 -9.33
C ASP A 57 5.04 -1.13 -10.68
N GLU A 58 4.10 -2.08 -10.81
CA GLU A 58 3.88 -2.78 -12.07
C GLU A 58 3.35 -1.84 -13.16
N VAL A 59 2.46 -0.91 -12.78
CA VAL A 59 1.89 0.06 -13.73
C VAL A 59 2.93 1.12 -14.14
N LEU A 60 3.78 1.57 -13.22
CA LEU A 60 4.81 2.57 -13.49
C LEU A 60 5.81 2.11 -14.57
N ARG A 61 6.17 0.83 -14.60
CA ARG A 61 7.06 0.25 -15.63
C ARG A 61 6.56 0.51 -17.06
N PHE A 62 5.24 0.49 -17.29
CA PHE A 62 4.69 0.77 -18.62
C PHE A 62 4.84 2.23 -19.06
N HIS A 63 5.01 3.17 -18.13
CA HIS A 63 5.26 4.57 -18.46
C HIS A 63 6.74 4.83 -18.71
N GLU A 64 7.63 4.22 -17.91
CA GLU A 64 9.08 4.28 -18.12
C GLU A 64 9.48 3.75 -19.50
N ASP A 65 8.90 2.62 -19.93
CA ASP A 65 9.16 2.02 -21.24
C ASP A 65 8.65 2.88 -22.42
N ARG A 66 7.65 3.74 -22.18
CA ARG A 66 7.09 4.66 -23.20
C ARG A 66 7.88 5.95 -23.35
N GLU A 67 8.67 6.33 -22.36
CA GLU A 67 9.54 7.53 -22.41
C GLU A 67 10.92 7.24 -23.06
N VAL A 68 11.17 6.00 -23.49
CA VAL A 68 12.36 5.64 -24.27
C VAL A 68 12.08 5.70 -25.78
N PRO A 69 11.79 6.89 -26.33
CA PRO A 69 12.45 7.28 -27.57
C PRO A 69 13.24 8.60 -27.54
N ASP A 70 13.27 9.42 -26.47
CA ASP A 70 13.95 10.74 -26.58
C ASP A 70 14.50 11.39 -25.29
N LEU A 71 14.99 10.63 -24.30
CA LEU A 71 15.72 11.20 -23.15
C LEU A 71 17.25 11.08 -23.25
N ARG A 72 17.78 10.88 -24.48
CA ARG A 72 19.18 11.20 -24.80
C ARG A 72 19.27 12.57 -25.47
N GLY A 73 18.73 13.58 -24.80
CA GLY A 73 19.17 14.95 -24.98
C GLY A 73 20.53 15.09 -24.30
N GLY A 74 21.60 14.87 -25.07
CA GLY A 74 22.95 15.14 -24.60
C GLY A 74 23.13 16.60 -24.21
N ASN A 75 23.53 16.81 -22.96
CA ASN A 75 24.78 17.50 -22.61
C ASN A 75 25.41 16.76 -21.43
#